data_AF-A0A8J3Q9Q1-F1
#
_entry.id   AF-A0A8J3Q9Q1-F1
#
_cell.length_a   1.000
_cell.length_b   1.000
_cell.length_c   1.000
_cell.angle_alpha   90.00
_cell.angle_beta   90.00
_cell.angle_gamma   90.00
#
_symmetry.space_group_name_H-M   'P 1'
#
loop_
_entity.id
_entity.type
_entity.pdbx_description
1 polymer ?
#
loop_
_entity_poly.entity_id
_entity_poly.type
_entity_poly.pdbx_seq_one_letter_code
_entity_poly.pdbx_strand_id
1 'polypeptide(L)'
;MHDLLTPQHQPNVPVIAPPGLPGLPPTGTAPANVPGRWRVFTGDWLANGCACHLYTDGYAGELIRRWNGWAVFRTSRTVAAAIVAHRQHTFIQLMAEHAGRGKRMPDAWLATLGEFASVTWLGSLIVVDRRRYSDDETDVEITTADAEGLYTIGWSWSWDDVDAAAVHTIHGTDSI
;
A
#
# COMPACT_ATOMS: atom_id res chain seq x y z
N MET A 1 -34.56 -30.60 29.05
CA MET A 1 -35.19 -29.26 28.92
C MET A 1 -34.33 -28.29 29.71
N HIS A 2 -33.58 -27.43 29.01
CA HIS A 2 -32.74 -26.28 29.44
C HIS A 2 -31.68 -26.51 30.54
N ASP A 3 -30.39 -26.39 30.24
CA ASP A 3 -29.55 -25.19 30.06
C ASP A 3 -29.09 -24.57 31.38
N LEU A 4 -27.77 -24.38 31.51
CA LEU A 4 -27.04 -23.37 32.31
C LEU A 4 -25.55 -23.77 32.38
N LEU A 5 -24.85 -23.58 31.25
CA LEU A 5 -23.39 -23.45 31.24
C LEU A 5 -23.03 -22.05 31.75
N THR A 6 -22.35 -22.01 32.89
CA THR A 6 -21.81 -20.81 33.52
C THR A 6 -20.83 -20.10 32.57
N PRO A 7 -20.93 -18.78 32.34
CA PRO A 7 -19.91 -18.06 31.59
C PRO A 7 -18.62 -17.98 32.38
N GLN A 8 -17.53 -18.52 31.81
CA GLN A 8 -16.19 -18.36 32.34
C GLN A 8 -15.79 -16.89 32.28
N HIS A 9 -15.44 -16.35 33.44
CA HIS A 9 -14.96 -15.00 33.64
C HIS A 9 -13.59 -14.85 32.94
N GLN A 10 -13.55 -14.21 31.77
CA GLN A 10 -12.29 -13.79 31.17
C GLN A 10 -11.72 -12.63 31.99
N PRO A 11 -10.46 -12.69 32.47
CA PRO A 11 -9.84 -11.57 33.14
C PRO A 11 -9.71 -10.40 32.16
N ASN A 12 -10.30 -9.27 32.54
CA ASN A 12 -10.25 -8.01 31.82
C ASN A 12 -8.83 -7.46 31.90
N VAL A 13 -7.96 -7.83 30.95
CA VAL A 13 -6.61 -7.26 30.83
C VAL A 13 -6.77 -5.89 30.17
N PRO A 14 -6.45 -4.77 30.86
CA PRO A 14 -6.45 -3.47 30.20
C PRO A 14 -5.41 -3.50 29.07
N VAL A 15 -5.88 -3.32 27.83
CA VAL A 15 -5.03 -3.05 26.68
C VAL A 15 -4.37 -1.70 26.93
N ILE A 16 -3.15 -1.72 27.44
CA ILE A 16 -2.32 -0.52 27.55
C ILE A 16 -1.91 -0.19 26.12
N ALA A 17 -2.53 0.84 25.55
CA ALA A 17 -2.10 1.41 24.28
C ALA A 17 -0.60 1.75 24.37
N PRO A 18 0.22 1.39 23.37
CA PRO A 18 1.61 1.82 23.34
C PRO A 18 1.66 3.36 23.43
N PRO A 19 2.65 3.93 24.14
CA PRO A 19 2.79 5.38 24.26
C PRO A 19 2.83 5.99 22.86
N GLY A 20 1.96 6.98 22.62
CA GLY A 20 1.81 7.63 21.33
C GLY A 20 3.16 8.07 20.77
N LEU A 21 3.45 7.62 19.54
CA LEU A 21 4.62 8.06 18.79
C LEU A 21 4.60 9.60 18.69
N PRO A 22 5.65 10.30 19.15
CA PRO A 22 5.76 11.74 18.98
C PRO A 22 5.82 12.07 17.48
N GLY A 23 4.88 12.86 16.98
CA GLY A 23 4.91 13.40 15.60
C GLY A 23 3.74 13.02 14.70
N LEU A 24 2.86 12.09 15.10
CA LEU A 24 1.58 11.91 14.39
C LEU A 24 0.55 12.92 14.94
N PRO A 25 -0.12 13.75 14.11
CA PRO A 25 -1.34 14.42 14.57
C PRO A 25 -2.30 13.34 15.08
N PRO A 26 -3.06 13.60 16.17
CA PRO A 26 -3.92 12.60 16.76
C PRO A 26 -4.78 11.98 15.67
N THR A 27 -4.74 10.65 15.57
CA THR A 27 -5.68 9.84 14.79
C THR A 27 -7.07 10.09 15.38
N GLY A 28 -7.65 11.21 14.98
CA GLY A 28 -8.99 11.58 15.38
C GLY A 28 -9.93 10.49 14.90
N THR A 29 -10.83 10.07 15.77
CA THR A 29 -11.94 9.14 15.54
C THR A 29 -12.95 9.61 14.47
N ALA A 30 -12.55 10.53 13.59
CA ALA A 30 -13.32 11.01 12.47
C ALA A 30 -13.41 9.92 11.38
N PRO A 31 -14.54 9.83 10.67
CA PRO A 31 -14.74 8.79 9.66
C PRO A 31 -13.62 8.79 8.62
N ALA A 32 -13.20 7.59 8.20
CA ALA A 32 -12.05 7.30 7.33
C ALA A 32 -12.17 7.78 5.86
N ASN A 33 -12.77 8.96 5.66
CA ASN A 33 -13.30 9.40 4.37
C ASN A 33 -13.23 10.91 4.14
N VAL A 34 -12.41 11.67 4.88
CA VAL A 34 -12.28 13.12 4.69
C VAL A 34 -11.00 13.43 3.91
N PRO A 35 -11.09 13.91 2.65
CA PRO A 35 -9.94 14.40 1.91
C PRO A 35 -9.22 15.57 2.60
N GLY A 36 -7.95 15.78 2.27
CA GLY A 36 -7.12 16.87 2.79
C GLY A 36 -6.46 16.56 4.13
N ARG A 37 -6.45 15.29 4.57
CA ARG A 37 -5.77 14.86 5.80
C ARG A 37 -4.70 13.83 5.49
N TRP A 38 -3.59 13.91 6.22
CA TRP A 38 -2.57 12.87 6.26
C TRP A 38 -3.10 11.63 6.97
N ARG A 39 -2.88 10.47 6.35
CA ARG A 39 -3.38 9.15 6.74
C ARG A 39 -2.31 8.09 6.44
N VAL A 40 -2.53 6.90 6.98
CA VAL A 40 -1.79 5.70 6.57
C VAL A 40 -2.61 4.98 5.52
N PHE A 41 -1.96 4.57 4.44
CA PHE A 41 -2.59 3.81 3.39
C PHE A 41 -1.76 2.59 3.00
N THR A 42 -2.44 1.57 2.48
CA THR A 42 -1.83 0.29 2.11
C THR A 42 -2.43 -0.24 0.83
N GLY A 43 -1.65 -1.03 0.09
CA GLY A 43 -2.12 -1.75 -1.08
C GLY A 43 -2.73 -3.08 -0.64
N ASP A 44 -3.82 -3.50 -1.29
CA ASP A 44 -4.48 -4.79 -1.02
C ASP A 44 -3.51 -6.00 -1.07
N TRP A 45 -2.50 -5.94 -1.93
CA TRP A 45 -1.44 -6.94 -2.06
C TRP A 45 -0.50 -7.06 -0.83
N LEU A 46 -0.64 -6.20 0.17
CA LEU A 46 0.13 -6.24 1.43
C LEU A 46 -0.63 -6.94 2.57
N ALA A 47 -1.83 -7.46 2.29
CA ALA A 47 -2.60 -8.22 3.27
C ALA A 47 -1.91 -9.55 3.60
N ASN A 48 -1.53 -9.76 4.86
CA ASN A 48 -0.78 -10.94 5.31
C ASN A 48 -1.60 -12.23 5.44
N GLY A 49 -2.81 -12.31 4.88
CA GLY A 49 -3.65 -13.51 4.86
C GLY A 49 -4.10 -14.06 6.22
N CYS A 50 -3.63 -13.51 7.36
CA CYS A 50 -4.12 -13.85 8.69
C CYS A 50 -5.40 -13.08 9.02
N ALA A 51 -6.30 -13.71 9.78
CA ALA A 51 -7.44 -13.03 10.39
C ALA A 51 -7.05 -11.91 11.40
N CYS A 52 -5.75 -11.76 11.68
CA CYS A 52 -5.19 -10.68 12.48
C CYS A 52 -5.02 -9.34 11.74
N HIS A 53 -5.30 -9.27 10.43
CA HIS A 53 -5.41 -8.03 9.63
C HIS A 53 -4.30 -6.99 9.87
N LEU A 54 -3.06 -7.43 10.10
CA LEU A 54 -1.90 -6.53 10.10
C LEU A 54 -1.26 -6.56 8.71
N TYR A 55 -1.23 -5.41 8.05
CA TYR A 55 -0.46 -5.21 6.82
C TYR A 55 1.02 -5.11 7.17
N THR A 56 1.88 -5.70 6.32
CA THR A 56 3.34 -5.64 6.55
C THR A 56 3.86 -4.21 6.46
N ASP A 57 3.40 -3.46 5.46
CA ASP A 57 3.83 -2.10 5.20
C ASP A 57 2.61 -1.20 5.00
N GLY A 58 2.78 0.07 5.37
CA GLY A 58 1.85 1.14 5.08
C GLY A 58 2.63 2.41 4.80
N TYR A 59 1.97 3.33 4.11
CA TYR A 59 2.58 4.52 3.55
C TYR A 59 1.83 5.73 4.08
N ALA A 60 2.56 6.78 4.44
CA ALA A 60 1.95 8.00 4.91
C ALA A 60 1.67 8.94 3.72
N GLY A 61 0.49 9.53 3.67
CA GLY A 61 0.12 10.45 2.61
C GLY A 61 -1.20 11.16 2.86
N GLU A 62 -1.43 12.21 2.09
CA GLU A 62 -2.66 12.99 2.11
C GLU A 62 -3.73 12.33 1.24
N LEU A 63 -4.87 11.95 1.83
CA LEU A 63 -6.01 11.47 1.05
C LEU A 63 -6.55 12.63 0.20
N ILE A 64 -6.47 12.56 -1.11
CA ILE A 64 -6.95 13.65 -1.99
C ILE A 64 -8.35 13.38 -2.55
N ARG A 65 -8.68 12.11 -2.86
CA ARG A 65 -10.00 11.70 -3.33
C ARG A 65 -10.16 10.17 -3.25
N ARG A 66 -11.36 9.69 -3.57
CA ARG A 66 -11.59 8.31 -3.96
C ARG A 66 -11.95 8.21 -5.44
N TRP A 67 -11.49 7.16 -6.12
CA TRP A 67 -11.80 6.85 -7.51
C TRP A 67 -12.30 5.41 -7.61
N ASN A 68 -13.55 5.22 -8.06
CA ASN A 68 -14.20 3.90 -8.07
C ASN A 68 -14.14 3.17 -6.71
N GLY A 69 -14.22 3.93 -5.60
CA GLY A 69 -14.12 3.39 -4.23
C GLY A 69 -12.69 3.35 -3.66
N TRP A 70 -11.68 3.30 -4.51
CA TRP A 70 -10.26 3.24 -4.12
C TRP A 70 -9.73 4.59 -3.67
N ALA A 71 -8.91 4.62 -2.64
CA ALA A 71 -8.30 5.86 -2.18
C ALA A 71 -7.19 6.31 -3.13
N VAL A 72 -7.08 7.62 -3.34
CA VAL A 72 -5.99 8.24 -4.09
C VAL A 72 -5.28 9.18 -3.13
N PHE A 73 -3.97 9.01 -3.01
CA PHE A 73 -3.14 9.73 -2.06
C PHE A 73 -2.18 10.66 -2.78
N ARG A 74 -1.76 11.68 -2.06
CA ARG A 74 -0.61 12.49 -2.41
C ARG A 74 0.48 12.26 -1.36
N THR A 75 1.71 12.00 -1.78
CA THR A 75 2.79 11.65 -0.86
C THR A 75 4.15 12.20 -1.26
N SER A 76 5.11 12.18 -0.35
CA SER A 76 6.46 12.67 -0.61
C SER A 76 7.22 11.75 -1.57
N ARG A 77 8.29 12.28 -2.17
CA ARG A 77 9.19 11.48 -3.01
C ARG A 77 9.74 10.25 -2.28
N THR A 78 10.06 10.38 -1.00
CA THR A 78 10.61 9.29 -0.18
C THR A 78 9.60 8.14 -0.06
N VAL A 79 8.34 8.46 0.23
CA VAL A 79 7.28 7.45 0.32
C VAL A 79 6.99 6.84 -1.05
N ALA A 80 6.90 7.66 -2.09
CA ALA A 80 6.73 7.16 -3.45
C ALA A 80 7.88 6.21 -3.85
N ALA A 81 9.12 6.54 -3.48
CA ALA A 81 10.27 5.68 -3.71
C ALA A 81 10.19 4.35 -2.95
N ALA A 82 9.70 4.35 -1.71
CA ALA A 82 9.45 3.11 -0.96
C ALA A 82 8.42 2.21 -1.66
N ILE A 83 7.33 2.80 -2.17
CA ILE A 83 6.31 2.06 -2.94
C ILE A 83 6.92 1.47 -4.22
N VAL A 84 7.67 2.27 -5.00
CA VAL A 84 8.32 1.80 -6.23
C VAL A 84 9.31 0.67 -5.92
N ALA A 85 10.12 0.81 -4.87
CA ALA A 85 11.08 -0.21 -4.45
C ALA A 85 10.37 -1.52 -4.05
N HIS A 86 9.27 -1.43 -3.29
CA HIS A 86 8.46 -2.60 -2.95
C HIS A 86 7.94 -3.29 -4.22
N ARG A 87 7.35 -2.54 -5.15
CA ARG A 87 6.84 -3.07 -6.42
C ARG A 87 7.93 -3.74 -7.25
N GLN A 88 9.12 -3.15 -7.32
CA GLN A 88 10.27 -3.73 -8.01
C GLN A 88 10.74 -5.02 -7.35
N HIS A 89 10.76 -5.08 -6.02
CA HIS A 89 11.10 -6.30 -5.30
C HIS A 89 10.13 -7.44 -5.60
N THR A 90 8.81 -7.18 -5.55
CA THR A 90 7.79 -8.16 -5.94
C THR A 90 7.95 -8.61 -7.39
N PHE A 91 8.20 -7.67 -8.32
CA PHE A 91 8.44 -7.99 -9.73
C PHE A 91 9.63 -8.95 -9.89
N ILE A 92 10.75 -8.69 -9.19
CA ILE A 92 11.95 -9.55 -9.24
C ILE A 92 11.65 -10.93 -8.68
N GLN A 93 10.86 -11.04 -7.60
CA GLN A 93 10.47 -12.33 -7.02
C GLN A 93 9.65 -13.19 -8.00
N LEU A 94 8.64 -12.59 -8.66
CA LEU A 94 7.83 -13.28 -9.67
C LEU A 94 8.67 -13.70 -10.88
N MET A 95 9.56 -12.83 -11.34
CA MET A 95 10.49 -13.15 -12.42
C MET A 95 11.40 -14.32 -12.05
N ALA A 96 11.92 -14.35 -10.81
CA ALA A 96 12.74 -15.46 -10.32
C ALA A 96 11.94 -16.77 -10.23
N GLU A 97 10.67 -16.72 -9.83
CA GLU A 97 9.78 -17.88 -9.81
C GLU A 97 9.55 -18.44 -11.21
N HIS A 98 9.25 -17.59 -12.19
CA HIS A 98 9.13 -18.00 -13.59
C HIS A 98 10.41 -18.65 -14.13
N ALA A 99 11.57 -18.10 -13.78
CA ALA A 99 12.86 -18.66 -14.15
C ALA A 99 13.12 -20.02 -13.47
N GLY A 100 12.76 -20.15 -12.19
CA GLY A 100 12.81 -21.42 -11.46
C GLY A 100 11.94 -22.51 -12.05
N ARG A 101 10.87 -22.14 -12.76
CA ARG A 101 10.01 -23.04 -13.55
C ARG A 101 10.58 -23.35 -14.95
N GLY A 102 11.83 -22.98 -15.23
CA GLY A 102 12.56 -23.33 -16.45
C GLY A 102 12.43 -22.33 -17.60
N LYS A 103 11.78 -21.18 -17.41
CA LYS A 103 11.77 -20.11 -18.42
C LYS A 103 13.15 -19.48 -18.53
N ARG A 104 13.55 -19.12 -19.74
CA ARG A 104 14.72 -18.24 -19.93
C ARG A 104 14.39 -16.86 -19.38
N MET A 105 15.42 -16.12 -19.01
CA MET A 105 15.23 -14.82 -18.34
C MET A 105 14.39 -13.80 -19.14
N PRO A 106 14.52 -13.66 -20.48
CA PRO A 106 13.61 -12.83 -21.25
C PRO A 106 12.15 -13.30 -21.22
N ASP A 107 11.92 -14.62 -21.24
CA ASP A 107 10.56 -15.19 -21.21
C ASP A 107 9.94 -15.07 -19.81
N ALA A 108 10.77 -15.14 -18.77
CA ALA A 108 10.36 -14.91 -17.38
C ALA A 108 9.98 -13.43 -17.16
N TRP A 109 10.76 -12.50 -17.72
CA TRP A 109 10.44 -11.08 -17.72
C TRP A 109 9.10 -10.79 -18.42
N LEU A 110 8.91 -11.32 -19.62
CA LEU A 110 7.66 -11.14 -20.39
C LEU A 110 6.45 -11.80 -19.72
N ALA A 111 6.64 -12.95 -19.07
CA ALA A 111 5.59 -13.59 -18.27
C ALA A 111 5.20 -12.72 -17.08
N THR A 112 6.20 -12.19 -16.35
CA THR A 112 5.96 -11.30 -15.20
C THR A 112 5.20 -10.05 -15.63
N LEU A 113 5.58 -9.41 -16.75
CA LEU A 113 4.86 -8.24 -17.28
C LEU A 113 3.41 -8.53 -17.68
N GLY A 114 3.08 -9.79 -18.00
CA GLY A 114 1.71 -10.22 -18.27
C GLY A 114 0.86 -10.41 -17.02
N GLU A 115 1.48 -10.57 -15.86
CA GLU A 115 0.81 -10.82 -14.56
C GLU A 115 0.90 -9.61 -13.62
N PHE A 116 1.91 -8.76 -13.82
CA PHE A 116 2.28 -7.69 -12.91
C PHE A 116 2.83 -6.48 -13.67
N ALA A 117 2.17 -5.34 -13.48
CA ALA A 117 2.59 -4.06 -14.03
C ALA A 117 3.98 -3.64 -13.50
N SER A 118 4.83 -3.10 -14.37
CA SER A 118 6.13 -2.60 -13.93
C SER A 118 6.01 -1.17 -13.41
N VAL A 119 6.77 -0.85 -12.35
CA VAL A 119 6.87 0.50 -11.79
C VAL A 119 8.32 0.90 -11.70
N THR A 120 8.67 2.03 -12.30
CA THR A 120 10.05 2.49 -12.36
C THR A 120 10.15 4.00 -12.23
N TRP A 121 11.32 4.45 -11.75
CA TRP A 121 11.71 5.84 -11.83
C TRP A 121 12.39 6.12 -13.17
N LEU A 122 11.97 7.19 -13.83
CA LEU A 122 12.68 7.82 -14.95
C LEU A 122 13.00 9.27 -14.57
N GLY A 123 14.16 9.47 -13.96
CA GLY A 123 14.55 10.77 -13.41
C GLY A 123 13.65 11.18 -12.23
N SER A 124 12.78 12.16 -12.45
CA SER A 124 11.76 12.61 -11.48
C SER A 124 10.36 12.05 -11.77
N LEU A 125 10.21 11.26 -12.84
CA LEU A 125 8.95 10.65 -13.25
C LEU A 125 8.81 9.27 -12.64
N ILE A 126 7.61 8.91 -12.21
CA ILE A 126 7.23 7.52 -11.98
C ILE A 126 6.49 7.04 -13.22
N VAL A 127 6.94 5.92 -13.78
CA VAL A 127 6.32 5.27 -14.92
C VAL A 127 5.71 3.95 -14.45
N VAL A 128 4.40 3.83 -14.59
CA VAL A 128 3.66 2.58 -14.40
C VAL A 128 3.32 2.06 -15.78
N ASP A 129 4.03 1.02 -16.23
CA ASP A 129 3.83 0.40 -17.54
C ASP A 129 2.98 -0.86 -17.37
N ARG A 130 1.74 -0.79 -17.87
CA ARG A 130 0.74 -1.86 -17.82
C ARG A 130 0.46 -2.47 -19.18
N ARG A 131 1.11 -2.03 -20.25
CA ARG A 131 0.74 -2.39 -21.62
C ARG A 131 0.63 -3.89 -21.85
N ARG A 132 1.53 -4.66 -21.23
CA ARG A 132 1.51 -6.12 -21.32
C ARG A 132 0.48 -6.78 -20.41
N TYR A 133 0.19 -6.17 -19.26
CA TYR A 133 -0.78 -6.64 -18.27
C TYR A 133 -2.23 -6.42 -18.75
N SER A 134 -2.52 -5.28 -19.37
CA SER A 134 -3.85 -4.93 -19.86
C SER A 134 -4.10 -5.29 -21.33
N ASP A 135 -3.06 -5.72 -22.07
CA ASP A 135 -3.10 -5.94 -23.52
C ASP A 135 -3.51 -4.66 -24.31
N ASP A 136 -3.16 -3.50 -23.77
CA ASP A 136 -3.38 -2.17 -24.36
C ASP A 136 -2.03 -1.44 -24.53
N GLU A 137 -1.61 -1.21 -25.77
CA GLU A 137 -0.33 -0.56 -26.10
C GLU A 137 -0.21 0.88 -25.57
N THR A 138 -1.32 1.50 -25.16
CA THR A 138 -1.38 2.88 -24.66
C THR A 138 -1.44 2.97 -23.14
N ASP A 139 -1.55 1.83 -22.45
CA ASP A 139 -1.72 1.78 -20.99
C ASP A 139 -0.40 1.97 -20.23
N VAL A 140 0.08 3.21 -20.29
CA VAL A 140 1.21 3.73 -19.53
C VAL A 140 0.75 4.94 -18.76
N GLU A 141 0.94 4.92 -17.44
CA GLU A 141 0.66 6.05 -16.57
C GLU A 141 1.97 6.70 -16.11
N ILE A 142 2.06 8.02 -16.25
CA ILE A 142 3.22 8.81 -15.84
C ILE A 142 2.80 9.75 -14.72
N THR A 143 3.50 9.70 -13.60
CA THR A 143 3.30 10.60 -12.46
C THR A 143 4.51 11.51 -12.28
N THR A 144 4.27 12.82 -12.27
CA THR A 144 5.23 13.84 -11.83
C THR A 144 4.90 14.30 -10.42
N ALA A 145 5.88 14.92 -9.76
CA ALA A 145 5.59 15.73 -8.59
C ALA A 145 4.69 16.93 -8.97
N ASP A 146 3.82 17.36 -8.07
CA ASP A 146 3.08 18.61 -8.18
C ASP A 146 3.93 19.83 -7.77
N ALA A 147 3.29 21.01 -7.66
CA ALA A 147 3.96 22.25 -7.30
C ALA A 147 4.58 22.22 -5.89
N GLU A 148 4.07 21.36 -5.01
CA GLU A 148 4.58 21.14 -3.65
C GLU A 148 5.62 20.02 -3.58
N GLY A 149 5.99 19.41 -4.70
CA GLY A 149 6.98 18.33 -4.75
C GLY A 149 6.42 16.96 -4.36
N LEU A 150 5.10 16.80 -4.33
CA LEU A 150 4.41 15.60 -3.91
C LEU A 150 3.85 14.81 -5.10
N TYR A 151 3.83 13.48 -4.98
CA TYR A 151 3.42 12.54 -6.01
C TYR A 151 2.01 12.02 -5.73
N THR A 152 1.15 12.02 -6.75
CA THR A 152 -0.17 11.40 -6.67
C THR A 152 -0.06 9.89 -6.91
N ILE A 153 -0.56 9.10 -5.95
CA ILE A 153 -0.57 7.65 -5.97
C ILE A 153 -2.02 7.18 -6.05
N GLY A 154 -2.32 6.40 -7.09
CA GLY A 154 -3.64 5.81 -7.33
C GLY A 154 -3.54 4.68 -8.34
N TRP A 155 -2.86 4.92 -9.46
CA TRP A 155 -2.35 3.93 -10.44
C TRP A 155 -3.29 2.77 -10.81
N SER A 156 -4.61 3.04 -10.74
CA SER A 156 -5.69 2.06 -10.87
C SER A 156 -5.57 0.82 -9.97
N TRP A 157 -4.91 0.97 -8.82
CA TRP A 157 -4.81 -0.06 -7.81
C TRP A 157 -5.66 0.24 -6.60
N SER A 158 -6.01 -0.84 -5.92
CA SER A 158 -6.74 -0.84 -4.68
C SER A 158 -5.87 -0.34 -3.54
N TRP A 159 -6.03 0.95 -3.20
CA TRP A 159 -5.45 1.51 -1.99
C TRP A 159 -6.53 1.69 -0.93
N ASP A 160 -6.22 1.22 0.28
CA ASP A 160 -7.07 1.32 1.45
C ASP A 160 -6.50 2.36 2.43
N ASP A 161 -7.38 3.21 2.96
CA ASP A 161 -7.11 4.05 4.13
C ASP A 161 -7.26 3.18 5.38
N VAL A 162 -6.17 3.00 6.13
CA VAL A 162 -6.12 2.08 7.26
C VAL A 162 -5.68 2.79 8.53
N ASP A 163 -6.04 2.22 9.68
CA ASP A 163 -5.50 2.66 10.95
C ASP A 163 -3.99 2.38 11.00
N ALA A 164 -3.21 3.31 11.53
CA ALA A 164 -1.77 3.13 11.76
C ALA A 164 -1.49 1.89 12.64
N ALA A 165 -2.38 1.56 13.57
CA ALA A 165 -2.29 0.37 14.41
C ALA A 165 -2.49 -0.95 13.63
N ALA A 166 -3.04 -0.89 12.41
CA ALA A 166 -3.23 -2.04 11.54
C ALA A 166 -2.01 -2.35 10.65
N VAL A 167 -0.91 -1.63 10.83
CA VAL A 167 0.30 -1.75 9.99
C VAL A 167 1.52 -1.98 10.87
N HIS A 168 2.41 -2.89 10.45
CA HIS A 168 3.65 -3.15 11.16
C HIS A 168 4.70 -2.05 10.93
N THR A 169 4.93 -1.64 9.68
CA THR A 169 5.92 -0.62 9.31
C THR A 169 5.28 0.52 8.53
N ILE A 170 5.48 1.77 8.95
CA ILE A 170 4.98 2.96 8.24
C ILE A 170 6.13 3.71 7.58
N HIS A 171 6.04 3.93 6.27
CA HIS A 171 6.98 4.73 5.49
C HIS A 171 6.52 6.19 5.43
N GLY A 172 7.40 7.14 5.75
CA GLY A 172 7.14 8.58 5.63
C GLY A 172 6.82 9.34 6.92
N THR A 173 7.18 8.81 8.08
CA THR A 173 7.00 9.47 9.39
C THR A 173 8.12 10.46 9.75
N ASP A 174 9.10 10.67 8.87
CA ASP A 174 10.14 11.66 9.11
C ASP A 174 9.61 13.09 8.85
N SER A 175 9.19 13.73 9.95
CA SER A 175 9.02 15.19 10.13
C SER A 175 7.96 15.89 9.26
N ILE A 176 6.77 16.08 9.83
CA ILE A 176 5.95 17.29 9.57
C ILE A 176 6.35 18.34 10.61
#